data_AF-A0A7Z0TRQ9-F1
#
_entry.id   AF-A0A7Z0TRQ9-F1
#
_cell.length_a   1.000
_cell.length_b   1.000
_cell.length_c   1.000
_cell.angle_alpha   90.00
_cell.angle_beta   90.00
_cell.angle_gamma   90.00
#
_symmetry.space_group_name_H-M   'P 1'
#
loop_
_entity.id
_entity.type
_entity.pdbx_description
1 polymer ?
#
loop_
_entity_poly.entity_id
_entity_poly.type
_entity_poly.pdbx_seq_one_letter_code
_entity_poly.pdbx_strand_id
1 'polypeptide(L)'
;MTQAETTNTTSRRRFLGAAAVAALAGAPAVVEAAAPNDPTFDLILQHRRAAITYEDLVADYCRRERILVDEGIGLYPYTSVALPAGQPIVVYNHERIDTLACLSEPQRRKAHADLDAALNRYTEVMGDAEDAMRVADAAAFEVLGQLLTAPTSIAGVRALVGYLAQEVDPVMLRTNDQIETLLFSIQDALGREVEA
;
A
#
# COMPACT_ATOMS: atom_id res chain seq x y z
N MET A 1 23.34 15.05 -18.70
CA MET A 1 23.85 13.90 -17.90
C MET A 1 23.46 14.15 -16.47
N THR A 2 22.37 13.55 -16.02
CA THR A 2 21.80 13.80 -14.69
C THR A 2 22.19 12.63 -13.81
N GLN A 3 22.97 12.91 -12.78
CA GLN A 3 23.46 11.96 -11.79
C GLN A 3 22.27 11.38 -11.03
N ALA A 4 22.12 10.06 -11.04
CA ALA A 4 21.14 9.38 -10.23
C ALA A 4 21.51 9.54 -8.74
N GLU A 5 20.71 10.28 -7.99
CA GLU A 5 20.74 10.26 -6.53
C GLU A 5 20.33 8.86 -6.07
N THR A 6 21.33 8.01 -5.82
CA THR A 6 21.14 6.76 -5.08
C THR A 6 20.61 7.09 -3.71
N THR A 7 19.32 6.84 -3.52
CA THR A 7 18.50 7.20 -2.37
C THR A 7 19.01 6.56 -1.08
N ASN A 8 19.07 7.41 -0.05
CA ASN A 8 19.47 7.15 1.35
C ASN A 8 18.68 6.01 2.05
N THR A 9 17.62 5.51 1.41
CA THR A 9 16.69 4.49 1.92
C THR A 9 17.37 3.13 2.12
N THR A 10 18.28 2.72 1.23
CA THR A 10 19.00 1.43 1.36
C THR A 10 19.92 1.42 2.58
N SER A 11 20.52 2.57 2.93
CA SER A 11 21.39 2.69 4.10
C SER A 11 20.62 2.62 5.42
N ARG A 12 19.42 3.21 5.51
CA ARG A 12 18.54 3.09 6.70
C ARG A 12 18.02 1.67 6.91
N ARG A 13 17.62 0.96 5.84
CA ARG A 13 17.23 -0.47 5.90
C ARG A 13 18.34 -1.32 6.52
N ARG A 14 19.60 -1.09 6.12
CA ARG A 14 20.76 -1.80 6.67
C ARG A 14 21.05 -1.40 8.11
N PHE A 15 20.86 -0.15 8.50
CA PHE A 15 21.19 0.33 9.84
C PHE A 15 20.19 -0.15 10.89
N LEU A 16 18.89 -0.10 10.60
CA LEU A 16 17.85 -0.65 11.49
C LEU A 16 17.92 -2.19 11.55
N GLY A 17 18.12 -2.85 10.40
CA GLY A 17 18.35 -4.30 10.35
C GLY A 17 19.60 -4.72 11.13
N ALA A 18 20.71 -4.00 11.01
CA ALA A 18 21.95 -4.31 11.74
C ALA A 18 21.86 -4.00 13.23
N ALA A 19 21.20 -2.90 13.64
CA ALA A 19 21.03 -2.55 15.05
C ALA A 19 20.09 -3.52 15.78
N ALA A 20 18.99 -3.92 15.13
CA ALA A 20 18.07 -4.93 15.65
C ALA A 20 18.74 -6.31 15.76
N VAL A 21 19.47 -6.73 14.73
CA VAL A 21 20.23 -7.99 14.75
C VAL A 21 21.37 -7.94 15.78
N ALA A 22 22.05 -6.81 15.96
CA ALA A 22 23.12 -6.66 16.95
C ALA A 22 22.59 -6.64 18.39
N ALA A 23 21.44 -6.02 18.64
CA ALA A 23 20.77 -6.05 19.94
C ALA A 23 20.30 -7.48 20.32
N LEU A 24 20.00 -8.31 19.33
CA LEU A 24 19.59 -9.71 19.50
C LEU A 24 20.77 -10.71 19.50
N ALA A 25 21.91 -10.35 18.91
CA ALA A 25 23.11 -11.20 18.85
C ALA A 25 23.88 -11.31 20.17
N GLY A 26 23.60 -10.43 21.14
CA GLY A 26 24.20 -10.47 22.48
C GLY A 26 23.47 -11.38 23.47
N ALA A 27 22.26 -11.84 23.15
CA ALA A 27 21.51 -12.78 23.98
C ALA A 27 21.90 -14.21 23.61
N PRO A 28 22.18 -15.10 24.59
CA PRO A 28 22.47 -16.50 24.27
C PRO A 28 21.31 -17.06 23.45
N ALA A 29 21.65 -17.72 22.33
CA ALA A 29 20.73 -18.50 21.54
C ALA A 29 20.32 -19.75 22.32
N VAL A 30 19.61 -19.57 23.43
CA VAL A 30 18.71 -20.60 23.91
C VAL A 30 17.65 -20.68 22.81
N VAL A 31 17.61 -21.84 22.16
CA VAL A 31 16.47 -22.25 21.35
C VAL A 31 15.32 -22.42 22.34
N GLU A 32 14.77 -21.29 22.76
CA GLU A 32 13.56 -21.26 23.55
C GLU A 32 12.49 -21.69 22.55
N ALA A 33 12.06 -22.94 22.70
CA ALA A 33 10.96 -23.48 21.92
C ALA A 33 9.85 -22.43 21.96
N ALA A 34 9.43 -21.95 20.79
CA ALA A 34 8.37 -20.95 20.67
C ALA A 34 7.32 -21.26 21.72
N ALA A 35 7.10 -20.33 22.65
CA ALA A 35 6.13 -20.55 23.70
C ALA A 35 4.85 -21.01 23.00
N PRO A 36 4.29 -22.20 23.33
CA PRO A 36 3.33 -22.88 22.46
C PRO A 36 2.03 -22.09 22.19
N ASN A 37 1.88 -20.91 22.79
CA ASN A 37 0.73 -20.02 22.68
C ASN A 37 1.11 -18.56 22.32
N ASP A 38 2.27 -18.29 21.70
CA ASP A 38 2.60 -16.92 21.29
C ASP A 38 1.81 -16.50 20.04
N PRO A 39 0.83 -15.59 20.15
CA PRO A 39 -0.04 -15.18 19.04
C PRO A 39 0.72 -14.47 17.91
N THR A 40 1.94 -14.00 18.18
CA THR A 40 2.79 -13.28 17.21
C THR A 40 3.06 -14.11 15.97
N PHE A 41 3.34 -15.41 16.12
CA PHE A 41 3.66 -16.27 14.96
C PHE A 41 2.46 -16.44 14.02
N ASP A 42 1.27 -16.63 14.58
CA ASP A 42 0.04 -16.73 13.80
C ASP A 42 -0.30 -15.41 13.10
N LEU A 43 -0.14 -14.29 13.80
CA LEU A 43 -0.36 -12.95 13.23
C LEU A 43 0.65 -12.61 12.11
N ILE A 44 1.93 -13.01 12.23
CA ILE A 44 2.91 -12.89 11.14
C ILE A 44 2.45 -13.68 9.91
N LEU A 45 1.99 -14.92 10.10
CA LEU A 45 1.49 -15.74 8.99
C LEU A 45 0.23 -15.15 8.36
N GLN A 46 -0.68 -14.60 9.17
CA GLN A 46 -1.88 -13.91 8.68
C GLN A 46 -1.52 -12.66 7.88
N HIS A 47 -0.60 -11.83 8.39
CA HIS A 47 -0.16 -10.63 7.68
C HIS A 47 0.52 -10.99 6.35
N ARG A 48 1.38 -12.01 6.32
CA ARG A 48 1.99 -12.49 5.06
C ARG A 48 0.94 -12.90 4.03
N ARG A 49 -0.11 -13.63 4.43
CA ARG A 49 -1.19 -14.02 3.53
C ARG A 49 -1.99 -12.82 3.02
N ALA A 50 -2.27 -11.85 3.90
CA ALA A 50 -2.92 -10.61 3.52
C ALA A 50 -2.07 -9.78 2.55
N ALA A 51 -0.76 -9.68 2.80
CA ALA A 51 0.20 -8.98 1.95
C ALA A 51 0.29 -9.62 0.55
N ILE A 52 0.39 -10.95 0.45
CA ILE A 52 0.37 -11.66 -0.85
C ILE A 52 -0.94 -11.37 -1.59
N THR A 53 -2.08 -11.42 -0.89
CA THR A 53 -3.38 -11.13 -1.49
C THR A 53 -3.46 -9.70 -2.02
N TYR A 54 -2.93 -8.72 -1.25
CA TYR A 54 -2.84 -7.34 -1.69
C TYR A 54 -1.93 -7.18 -2.92
N GLU A 55 -0.75 -7.80 -2.92
CA GLU A 55 0.19 -7.77 -4.06
C GLU A 55 -0.43 -8.34 -5.34
N ASP A 56 -1.14 -9.47 -5.25
CA ASP A 56 -1.85 -10.07 -6.38
C ASP A 56 -2.93 -9.13 -6.94
N LEU A 57 -3.68 -8.44 -6.06
CA LEU A 57 -4.70 -7.47 -6.45
C LEU A 57 -4.12 -6.18 -7.04
N VAL A 58 -2.97 -5.70 -6.53
CA VAL A 58 -2.24 -4.58 -7.13
C VAL A 58 -1.75 -4.96 -8.53
N ALA A 59 -1.23 -6.18 -8.71
CA ALA A 59 -0.81 -6.65 -10.02
C ALA A 59 -1.99 -6.73 -11.02
N ASP A 60 -3.16 -7.18 -10.56
CA ASP A 60 -4.39 -7.19 -11.35
C ASP A 60 -4.86 -5.77 -11.71
N TYR A 61 -4.86 -4.85 -10.74
CA TYR A 61 -5.20 -3.44 -10.92
C TYR A 61 -4.28 -2.78 -11.96
N CYS A 62 -2.96 -2.90 -11.81
CA CYS A 62 -1.99 -2.35 -12.77
C CYS A 62 -2.12 -2.99 -14.16
N ARG A 63 -2.51 -4.27 -14.26
CA ARG A 63 -2.79 -4.91 -15.56
C ARG A 63 -4.00 -4.25 -16.23
N ARG A 64 -5.05 -3.92 -15.47
CA ARG A 64 -6.26 -3.24 -15.98
C ARG A 64 -5.99 -1.79 -16.36
N GLU A 65 -5.20 -1.06 -15.56
CA GLU A 65 -4.72 0.29 -15.92
C GLU A 65 -4.00 0.30 -17.27
N ARG A 66 -3.17 -0.73 -17.53
CA ARG A 66 -2.48 -0.86 -18.82
C ARG A 66 -3.45 -1.00 -19.99
N ILE A 67 -4.53 -1.78 -19.82
CA ILE A 67 -5.58 -1.90 -20.84
C ILE A 67 -6.18 -0.52 -21.16
N LEU A 68 -6.51 0.28 -20.13
CA LEU A 68 -7.07 1.62 -20.33
C LEU A 68 -6.11 2.58 -21.03
N VAL A 69 -4.81 2.51 -20.71
CA VAL A 69 -3.78 3.32 -21.36
C VAL A 69 -3.61 2.91 -22.82
N ASP A 70 -3.54 1.59 -23.09
CA ASP A 70 -3.38 1.05 -24.44
C ASP A 70 -4.60 1.36 -25.34
N GLU A 71 -5.80 1.45 -24.76
CA GLU A 71 -7.03 1.86 -25.44
C GLU A 71 -7.18 3.39 -25.60
N GLY A 72 -6.26 4.18 -25.05
CA GLY A 72 -6.27 5.64 -25.13
C GLY A 72 -7.28 6.34 -24.19
N ILE A 73 -7.94 5.60 -23.31
CA ILE A 73 -8.90 6.09 -22.32
C ILE A 73 -8.17 6.79 -21.17
N GLY A 74 -6.97 6.32 -20.84
CA GLY A 74 -6.17 6.81 -19.72
C GLY A 74 -6.68 6.35 -18.36
N LEU A 75 -5.95 6.73 -17.30
CA LEU A 75 -6.26 6.35 -15.91
C LEU A 75 -7.43 7.16 -15.33
N TYR A 76 -7.75 8.28 -15.97
CA TYR A 76 -8.87 9.14 -15.61
C TYR A 76 -9.70 9.35 -16.87
N PRO A 77 -10.93 8.80 -16.96
CA PRO A 77 -11.76 8.94 -18.13
C PRO A 77 -11.94 10.40 -18.53
N TYR A 78 -11.73 10.69 -19.81
CA TYR A 78 -11.77 12.04 -20.34
C TYR A 78 -12.36 12.06 -21.75
N THR A 79 -12.76 13.25 -22.18
CA THR A 79 -13.02 13.54 -23.58
C THR A 79 -12.19 14.74 -24.03
N SER A 80 -11.81 14.76 -25.31
CA SER A 80 -11.07 15.86 -25.92
C SER A 80 -12.01 16.66 -26.82
N VAL A 81 -12.13 17.95 -26.53
CA VAL A 81 -12.98 18.86 -27.31
C VAL A 81 -12.12 19.84 -28.08
N ALA A 82 -12.27 19.85 -29.41
CA ALA A 82 -11.58 20.78 -30.28
C ALA A 82 -12.20 22.18 -30.17
N LEU A 83 -11.41 23.15 -29.71
CA LEU A 83 -11.84 24.54 -29.67
C LEU A 83 -11.73 25.19 -31.06
N PRO A 84 -12.52 26.25 -31.36
CA PRO A 84 -12.43 26.99 -32.61
C PRO A 84 -11.02 27.55 -32.90
N ALA A 85 -10.23 27.82 -31.85
CA ALA A 85 -8.83 28.28 -31.95
C ALA A 85 -7.82 27.16 -32.26
N GLY A 86 -8.27 25.93 -32.51
CA GLY A 86 -7.46 24.81 -32.98
C GLY A 86 -6.78 23.97 -31.90
N GLN A 87 -6.67 24.47 -30.66
CA GLN A 87 -6.15 23.65 -29.55
C GLN A 87 -7.26 22.81 -28.90
N PRO A 88 -7.10 21.48 -28.81
CA PRO A 88 -8.02 20.64 -28.06
C PRO A 88 -7.84 20.88 -26.57
N ILE A 89 -8.94 20.80 -25.83
CA ILE A 89 -8.94 20.78 -24.36
C ILE A 89 -9.45 19.44 -23.86
N VAL A 90 -8.89 18.98 -22.75
CA VAL A 90 -9.28 17.74 -22.09
C VAL A 90 -10.29 18.07 -20.99
N VAL A 91 -11.40 17.33 -20.97
CA VAL A 91 -12.49 17.51 -20.03
C VAL A 91 -12.82 16.17 -19.35
N TYR A 92 -12.99 16.21 -18.03
CA TYR A 92 -13.12 15.01 -17.18
C TYR A 92 -14.51 14.84 -16.55
N ASN A 93 -15.40 15.80 -16.71
CA ASN A 93 -16.75 15.74 -16.16
C ASN A 93 -17.75 16.53 -17.02
N HIS A 94 -19.02 16.18 -16.91
CA HIS A 94 -20.10 16.79 -17.68
C HIS A 94 -20.27 18.29 -17.37
N GLU A 95 -20.13 18.69 -16.11
CA GLU A 95 -20.24 20.10 -15.70
C GLU A 95 -19.22 20.98 -16.42
N ARG A 96 -17.96 20.54 -16.55
CA ARG A 96 -16.95 21.27 -17.31
C ARG A 96 -17.29 21.34 -18.80
N ILE A 97 -17.92 20.32 -19.38
CA ILE A 97 -18.40 20.40 -20.77
C ILE A 97 -19.46 21.51 -20.87
N ASP A 98 -20.38 21.56 -19.93
CA ASP A 98 -21.46 22.55 -19.88
C ASP A 98 -20.96 23.99 -19.78
N THR A 99 -19.92 24.24 -19.00
CA THR A 99 -19.33 25.58 -18.85
C THR A 99 -18.62 26.12 -20.11
N LEU A 100 -18.35 25.28 -21.12
CA LEU A 100 -17.70 25.71 -22.35
C LEU A 100 -18.70 26.44 -23.27
N ALA A 101 -18.74 27.77 -23.15
CA ALA A 101 -19.60 28.65 -23.94
C ALA A 101 -19.27 28.64 -25.46
N CYS A 102 -18.07 28.20 -25.83
CA CYS A 102 -17.61 28.13 -27.21
C CYS A 102 -18.10 26.90 -27.97
N LEU A 103 -18.76 25.93 -27.30
CA LEU A 103 -19.27 24.73 -27.94
C LEU A 103 -20.65 24.96 -28.52
N SER A 104 -20.81 24.60 -29.79
CA SER A 104 -22.13 24.40 -30.37
C SER A 104 -22.85 23.22 -29.71
N GLU A 105 -24.18 23.22 -29.77
CA GLU A 105 -25.00 22.16 -29.19
C GLU A 105 -24.64 20.74 -29.72
N PRO A 106 -24.38 20.53 -31.03
CA PRO A 106 -23.89 19.23 -31.51
C PRO A 106 -22.53 18.82 -30.93
N GLN A 107 -21.59 19.76 -30.76
CA GLN A 107 -20.28 19.49 -30.18
C GLN A 107 -20.40 19.12 -28.70
N ARG A 108 -21.23 19.85 -27.96
CA ARG A 108 -21.56 19.55 -26.56
C ARG A 108 -22.10 18.15 -26.43
N ARG A 109 -23.16 17.81 -27.17
CA ARG A 109 -23.79 16.48 -27.13
C ARG A 109 -22.81 15.36 -27.47
N LYS A 110 -21.93 15.57 -28.46
CA LYS A 110 -20.85 14.62 -28.79
C LYS A 110 -19.89 14.46 -27.61
N ALA A 111 -19.44 15.55 -27.00
CA ALA A 111 -18.52 15.50 -25.87
C ALA A 111 -19.12 14.74 -24.67
N HIS A 112 -20.41 14.92 -24.35
CA HIS A 112 -21.07 14.11 -23.32
C HIS A 112 -21.09 12.62 -23.70
N ALA A 113 -21.49 12.29 -24.93
CA ALA A 113 -21.54 10.90 -25.38
C ALA A 113 -20.16 10.23 -25.40
N ASP A 114 -19.11 10.95 -25.81
CA ASP A 114 -17.73 10.46 -25.79
C ASP A 114 -17.26 10.23 -24.34
N LEU A 115 -17.59 11.14 -23.42
CA LEU A 115 -17.25 10.99 -22.00
C LEU A 115 -18.00 9.82 -21.37
N ASP A 116 -19.28 9.64 -21.68
CA ASP A 116 -20.07 8.48 -21.24
C ASP A 116 -19.46 7.17 -21.75
N ALA A 117 -19.03 7.14 -23.02
CA ALA A 117 -18.36 5.97 -23.58
C ALA A 117 -17.05 5.65 -22.84
N ALA A 118 -16.24 6.67 -22.54
CA ALA A 118 -15.00 6.50 -21.77
C ALA A 118 -15.28 6.02 -20.33
N LEU A 119 -16.28 6.59 -19.64
CA LEU A 119 -16.68 6.20 -18.29
C LEU A 119 -17.22 4.77 -18.23
N ASN A 120 -18.03 4.37 -19.20
CA ASN A 120 -18.57 3.02 -19.29
C ASN A 120 -17.46 2.01 -19.52
N ARG A 121 -16.53 2.29 -20.44
CA ARG A 121 -15.40 1.40 -20.71
C ARG A 121 -14.43 1.32 -19.54
N TYR A 122 -14.18 2.42 -18.85
CA TYR A 122 -13.42 2.43 -17.60
C TYR A 122 -14.04 1.51 -16.55
N THR A 123 -15.35 1.65 -16.32
CA THR A 123 -16.08 0.81 -15.36
C THR A 123 -16.03 -0.67 -15.76
N GLU A 124 -16.15 -0.99 -17.05
CA GLU A 124 -16.09 -2.36 -17.55
C GLU A 124 -14.71 -3.01 -17.30
N VAL A 125 -13.63 -2.26 -17.54
CA VAL A 125 -12.25 -2.76 -17.38
C VAL A 125 -11.86 -2.81 -15.90
N MET A 126 -12.11 -1.74 -15.14
CA MET A 126 -11.71 -1.66 -13.73
C MET A 126 -12.60 -2.49 -12.83
N GLY A 127 -13.91 -2.52 -13.08
CA GLY A 127 -14.87 -3.20 -12.21
C GLY A 127 -14.70 -2.76 -10.76
N ASP A 128 -14.53 -3.74 -9.87
CA ASP A 128 -14.30 -3.58 -8.43
C ASP A 128 -12.81 -3.63 -8.03
N ALA A 129 -11.88 -3.61 -8.99
CA ALA A 129 -10.46 -3.85 -8.71
C ALA A 129 -9.85 -2.85 -7.72
N GLU A 130 -10.24 -1.55 -7.80
CA GLU A 130 -9.78 -0.52 -6.87
C GLU A 130 -10.27 -0.79 -5.44
N ASP A 131 -11.55 -1.15 -5.31
CA ASP A 131 -12.16 -1.46 -4.02
C ASP A 131 -11.58 -2.75 -3.44
N ALA A 132 -11.38 -3.79 -4.25
CA ALA A 132 -10.77 -5.05 -3.83
C ALA A 132 -9.34 -4.81 -3.31
N MET A 133 -8.53 -4.05 -4.05
CA MET A 133 -7.18 -3.64 -3.63
C MET A 133 -7.23 -2.86 -2.32
N ARG A 134 -8.14 -1.89 -2.17
CA ARG A 134 -8.28 -1.07 -0.96
C ARG A 134 -8.72 -1.89 0.25
N VAL A 135 -9.63 -2.85 0.07
CA VAL A 135 -10.06 -3.77 1.13
C VAL A 135 -8.91 -4.67 1.57
N ALA A 136 -8.11 -5.18 0.64
CA ALA A 136 -6.94 -6.00 0.96
C ALA A 136 -5.83 -5.21 1.67
N ASP A 137 -5.56 -3.96 1.27
CA ASP A 137 -4.63 -3.06 1.97
C ASP A 137 -5.09 -2.81 3.41
N ALA A 138 -6.38 -2.51 3.59
CA ALA A 138 -6.97 -2.30 4.91
C ALA A 138 -6.87 -3.55 5.80
N ALA A 139 -7.14 -4.74 5.24
CA ALA A 139 -7.02 -6.00 5.97
C ALA A 139 -5.57 -6.30 6.38
N ALA A 140 -4.60 -6.10 5.47
CA ALA A 140 -3.19 -6.24 5.81
C ALA A 140 -2.78 -5.26 6.91
N PHE A 141 -3.20 -3.99 6.81
CA PHE A 141 -2.92 -2.97 7.81
C PHE A 141 -3.55 -3.28 9.18
N GLU A 142 -4.76 -3.82 9.21
CA GLU A 142 -5.42 -4.23 10.45
C GLU A 142 -4.65 -5.34 11.16
N VAL A 143 -4.21 -6.37 10.42
CA VAL A 143 -3.39 -7.45 10.99
C VAL A 143 -2.05 -6.92 11.48
N LEU A 144 -1.44 -5.95 10.78
CA LEU A 144 -0.21 -5.29 11.25
C LEU A 144 -0.46 -4.56 12.57
N GLY A 145 -1.58 -3.85 12.71
CA GLY A 145 -1.98 -3.21 13.96
C GLY A 145 -2.14 -4.20 15.11
N GLN A 146 -2.83 -5.31 14.87
CA GLN A 146 -2.97 -6.39 15.85
C GLN A 146 -1.60 -6.95 16.26
N LEU A 147 -0.72 -7.21 15.30
CA LEU A 147 0.62 -7.74 15.52
C LEU A 147 1.48 -6.84 16.43
N LEU A 148 1.35 -5.51 16.31
CA LEU A 148 2.10 -4.55 17.14
C LEU A 148 1.59 -4.48 18.59
N THR A 149 0.32 -4.84 18.83
CA THR A 149 -0.33 -4.78 20.15
C THR A 149 -0.46 -6.14 20.85
N ALA A 150 -0.16 -7.23 20.15
CA ALA A 150 -0.34 -8.57 20.67
C ALA A 150 0.60 -8.83 21.87
N PRO A 151 0.12 -9.48 22.95
CA PRO A 151 0.99 -9.98 24.00
C PRO A 151 2.00 -10.94 23.39
N THR A 152 3.29 -10.68 23.59
CA THR A 152 4.36 -11.41 22.91
C THR A 152 5.37 -11.93 23.93
N SER A 153 5.89 -13.13 23.70
CA SER A 153 7.06 -13.63 24.41
C SER A 153 8.32 -13.01 23.83
N ILE A 154 9.47 -13.17 24.48
CA ILE A 154 10.73 -12.69 23.89
C ILE A 154 11.02 -13.37 22.56
N ALA A 155 10.74 -14.67 22.42
CA ALA A 155 10.83 -15.36 21.13
C ALA A 155 9.92 -14.72 20.06
N GLY A 156 8.69 -14.32 20.44
CA GLY A 156 7.76 -13.57 19.59
C GLY A 156 8.31 -12.20 19.19
N VAL A 157 8.88 -11.44 20.12
CA VAL A 157 9.56 -10.16 19.83
C VAL A 157 10.68 -10.35 18.82
N ARG A 158 11.54 -11.37 18.98
CA ARG A 158 12.62 -11.65 18.02
C ARG A 158 12.06 -11.92 16.63
N ALA A 159 11.00 -12.73 16.54
CA ALA A 159 10.34 -13.06 15.30
C ALA A 159 9.69 -11.82 14.65
N LEU A 160 9.01 -10.98 15.44
CA LEU A 160 8.39 -9.74 14.99
C LEU A 160 9.42 -8.76 14.43
N VAL A 161 10.52 -8.53 15.16
CA VAL A 161 11.58 -7.63 14.71
C VAL A 161 12.24 -8.16 13.43
N GLY A 162 12.50 -9.47 13.34
CA GLY A 162 13.00 -10.11 12.13
C GLY A 162 12.05 -9.94 10.95
N TYR A 163 10.75 -10.16 11.18
CA TYR A 163 9.71 -10.00 10.18
C TYR A 163 9.61 -8.57 9.67
N LEU A 164 9.50 -7.58 10.58
CA LEU A 164 9.42 -6.16 10.22
C LEU A 164 10.66 -5.68 9.45
N ALA A 165 11.85 -6.16 9.81
CA ALA A 165 13.09 -5.73 9.16
C ALA A 165 13.28 -6.33 7.75
N GLN A 166 12.73 -7.51 7.49
CA GLN A 166 12.95 -8.26 6.24
C GLN A 166 11.82 -8.12 5.24
N GLU A 167 10.57 -8.07 5.72
CA GLU A 167 9.39 -8.28 4.89
C GLU A 167 8.40 -7.12 4.90
N VAL A 168 8.52 -6.18 5.84
CA VAL A 168 7.62 -5.00 5.90
C VAL A 168 8.38 -3.76 5.44
N ASP A 169 7.82 -3.03 4.47
CA ASP A 169 8.41 -1.75 4.08
C ASP A 169 8.27 -0.75 5.25
N PRO A 170 9.35 -0.06 5.67
CA PRO A 170 9.27 0.97 6.71
C PRO A 170 8.23 2.06 6.46
N VAL A 171 7.86 2.31 5.20
CA VAL A 171 6.79 3.25 4.84
C VAL A 171 5.41 2.77 5.32
N MET A 172 5.22 1.47 5.55
CA MET A 172 3.97 0.91 6.08
C MET A 172 3.81 1.12 7.59
N LEU A 173 4.90 1.46 8.30
CA LEU A 173 4.85 2.00 9.67
C LEU A 173 4.55 3.51 9.60
N ARG A 174 3.31 3.81 9.21
CA ARG A 174 2.87 5.14 8.74
C ARG A 174 2.74 6.18 9.85
N THR A 175 2.72 5.78 11.11
CA THR A 175 2.50 6.69 12.25
C THR A 175 3.55 6.51 13.34
N ASN A 176 3.93 7.64 13.99
CA ASN A 176 4.81 7.61 15.17
C ASN A 176 4.22 6.69 16.27
N ASP A 177 2.90 6.67 16.40
CA ASP A 177 2.17 5.85 17.36
C ASP A 177 2.42 4.35 17.17
N GLN A 178 2.60 3.86 15.94
CA GLN A 178 2.92 2.45 15.66
C GLN A 178 4.33 2.07 16.10
N ILE A 179 5.29 2.98 15.95
CA ILE A 179 6.67 2.80 16.41
C ILE A 179 6.70 2.83 17.94
N GLU A 180 5.98 3.75 18.57
CA GLU A 180 5.85 3.80 20.03
C GLU A 180 5.18 2.53 20.59
N THR A 181 4.10 2.06 19.95
CA THR A 181 3.42 0.82 20.35
C THR A 181 4.34 -0.39 20.26
N LEU A 182 5.15 -0.49 19.21
CA LEU A 182 6.17 -1.53 19.08
C LEU A 182 7.19 -1.46 20.24
N LEU A 183 7.67 -0.27 20.58
CA LEU A 183 8.63 -0.08 21.66
C LEU A 183 8.05 -0.46 23.02
N PHE A 184 6.77 -0.15 23.28
CA PHE A 184 6.09 -0.58 24.51
C PHE A 184 5.93 -2.09 24.58
N SER A 185 5.56 -2.74 23.47
CA SER A 185 5.44 -4.20 23.40
C SER A 185 6.78 -4.90 23.67
N ILE A 186 7.89 -4.36 23.12
CA ILE A 186 9.25 -4.85 23.40
C ILE A 186 9.61 -4.67 24.89
N GLN A 187 9.31 -3.50 25.48
CA GLN A 187 9.61 -3.22 26.89
C GLN A 187 8.83 -4.14 27.83
N ASP A 188 7.55 -4.38 27.58
CA ASP A 188 6.71 -5.26 28.38
C ASP A 188 7.20 -6.72 28.33
N ALA A 189 7.57 -7.21 27.14
CA ALA A 189 8.14 -8.54 26.98
C ALA A 189 9.47 -8.71 27.74
N LEU A 190 10.33 -7.69 27.75
CA LEU A 190 11.59 -7.69 28.51
C LEU A 190 11.37 -7.58 30.03
N GLY A 191 10.34 -6.84 30.47
CA GLY A 191 10.01 -6.68 31.88
C GLY A 191 9.50 -7.96 32.54
N ARG A 192 8.72 -8.77 31.81
CA ARG A 192 8.17 -10.05 32.32
C ARG A 192 9.22 -11.13 32.55
N GLU A 193 10.38 -11.04 31.88
CA GLU A 193 11.50 -11.98 32.07
C GLU A 193 12.26 -11.72 33.39
N VAL A 194 12.15 -10.51 33.96
CA VAL A 194 12.82 -10.13 35.21
C VAL A 194 12.06 -10.64 36.45
N GLU A 195 10.78 -10.96 36.30
CA GLU A 195 9.89 -11.40 37.39
C GLU A 195 9.67 -12.94 37.45
N ALA A 196 10.18 -13.69 36.48
CA ALA A 196 10.08 -15.16 36.40
C ALA A 196 11.36 -15.87 36.88
#